data_AF-A0A1L3MER2-F1
#
_entry.id   AF-A0A1L3MER2-F1
#
_cell.length_a   1.000
_cell.length_b   1.000
_cell.length_c   1.000
_cell.angle_alpha   90.00
_cell.angle_beta   90.00
_cell.angle_gamma   90.00
#
_symmetry.space_group_name_H-M   'P 1'
#
loop_
_entity.id
_entity.type
_entity.pdbx_description
1 polymer ?
#
loop_
_entity_poly.entity_id
_entity_poly.type
_entity_poly.pdbx_seq_one_letter_code
_entity_poly.pdbx_strand_id
1 'polypeptide(L)'
;MLGTLNVLQAAFDHEVETFVNVSTDKAANPTSVLGYSKRLTERLTSDFSARDDSTYVSVRFGNVLGSRGSVITAFTAQIEAGGPVTVTHPEVERYFMLIPEACQLVLQAAAIGTDGQVMVLDMGTPAKINDVATTLIDLSGRDDIEIIYTGLRPGEKLSEELFTPGEDIQQSAHPLVSHVDVTALSPTDVMAPGTDAVEYMRAEGLRGNHEVTTA
;
A
#
# COMPACT_ATOMS: atom_id res chain seq x y z
N MET A 1 3.56 -4.95 11.54
CA MET A 1 4.62 -5.98 11.50
C MET A 1 4.35 -7.11 12.49
N LEU A 2 4.57 -6.94 13.81
CA LEU A 2 4.38 -8.04 14.78
C LEU A 2 2.98 -8.66 14.75
N GLY A 3 1.93 -7.84 14.58
CA GLY A 3 0.58 -8.35 14.39
C GLY A 3 0.46 -9.29 13.19
N THR A 4 1.03 -8.94 12.04
CA THR A 4 1.06 -9.80 10.85
C THR A 4 1.84 -11.09 11.11
N LEU A 5 3.00 -11.01 11.78
CA LEU A 5 3.79 -12.19 12.13
C LEU A 5 2.99 -13.16 13.03
N ASN A 6 2.23 -12.65 14.00
CA ASN A 6 1.40 -13.50 14.84
C ASN A 6 0.32 -14.24 14.04
N VAL A 7 -0.32 -13.56 13.07
CA VAL A 7 -1.34 -14.21 12.22
C VAL A 7 -0.71 -15.18 11.23
N LEU A 8 0.46 -14.86 10.67
CA LEU A 8 1.23 -15.77 9.81
C LEU A 8 1.60 -17.06 10.58
N GLN A 9 2.11 -16.92 11.80
CA GLN A 9 2.45 -18.08 12.64
C GLN A 9 1.21 -18.91 12.96
N ALA A 10 0.09 -18.28 13.31
CA ALA A 10 -1.14 -19.00 13.57
C ALA A 10 -1.71 -19.69 12.32
N ALA A 11 -1.59 -19.06 11.14
CA ALA A 11 -2.00 -19.64 9.87
C ALA A 11 -1.17 -20.88 9.52
N PHE A 12 0.15 -20.79 9.71
CA PHE A 12 1.09 -21.90 9.54
C PHE A 12 0.81 -23.05 10.52
N ASP A 13 0.68 -22.76 11.81
CA ASP A 13 0.45 -23.78 12.86
C ASP A 13 -0.89 -24.53 12.70
N HIS A 14 -1.83 -23.95 11.95
CA HIS A 14 -3.16 -24.50 11.68
C HIS A 14 -3.40 -24.89 10.22
N GLU A 15 -2.34 -24.95 9.39
CA GLU A 15 -2.41 -25.43 8.01
C GLU A 15 -3.48 -24.69 7.17
N VAL A 16 -3.54 -23.36 7.31
CA VAL A 16 -4.45 -22.53 6.51
C VAL A 16 -4.03 -22.55 5.04
N GLU A 17 -4.90 -23.07 4.17
CA GLU A 17 -4.64 -23.25 2.74
C GLU A 17 -4.24 -21.96 2.00
N THR A 18 -4.80 -20.82 2.38
CA THR A 18 -4.52 -19.53 1.72
C THR A 18 -4.52 -18.38 2.70
N PHE A 19 -3.40 -17.65 2.74
CA PHE A 19 -3.20 -16.45 3.52
C PHE A 19 -2.98 -15.24 2.61
N VAL A 20 -3.77 -14.18 2.85
CA VAL A 20 -3.70 -12.93 2.06
C VAL A 20 -3.30 -11.77 2.95
N ASN A 21 -2.10 -11.24 2.75
CA ASN A 21 -1.61 -10.04 3.40
C ASN A 21 -2.03 -8.77 2.62
N VAL A 22 -2.91 -7.94 3.19
CA VAL A 22 -3.26 -6.65 2.60
C VAL A 22 -2.14 -5.63 2.82
N SER A 23 -1.47 -5.26 1.74
CA SER A 23 -0.41 -4.25 1.70
C SER A 23 -0.94 -2.91 1.15
N THR A 24 -0.04 -2.05 0.66
CA THR A 24 -0.35 -0.71 0.16
C THR A 24 0.69 -0.31 -0.88
N ASP A 25 0.31 0.57 -1.80
CA ASP A 25 1.24 1.29 -2.69
C ASP A 25 2.48 1.88 -1.96
N LYS A 26 2.32 2.42 -0.76
CA LYS A 26 3.43 2.97 0.06
C LYS A 26 4.52 1.95 0.44
N ALA A 27 4.25 0.65 0.28
CA ALA A 27 5.26 -0.39 0.45
C ALA A 27 6.25 -0.44 -0.72
N ALA A 28 5.85 0.04 -1.90
CA ALA A 28 6.74 0.26 -3.02
C ALA A 28 7.57 1.52 -2.77
N ASN A 29 8.90 1.38 -2.84
CA ASN A 29 9.86 2.46 -2.60
C ASN A 29 9.53 3.33 -1.33
N PRO A 30 9.49 2.74 -0.13
CA PRO A 30 8.89 3.36 1.04
C PRO A 30 9.67 4.58 1.59
N THR A 31 8.95 5.63 1.98
CA THR A 31 9.49 6.88 2.57
C THR A 31 8.95 7.19 3.97
N SER A 32 8.09 6.32 4.50
CA SER A 32 7.40 6.50 5.78
C SER A 32 7.42 5.22 6.60
N VAL A 33 7.25 5.34 7.93
CA VAL A 33 7.15 4.19 8.85
C VAL A 33 6.04 3.23 8.42
N LEU A 34 4.91 3.75 7.94
CA LEU A 34 3.82 2.93 7.39
C LEU A 34 4.33 2.10 6.20
N GLY A 35 4.95 2.75 5.22
CA GLY A 35 5.50 2.09 4.03
C GLY A 35 6.53 1.02 4.39
N TYR A 36 7.51 1.36 5.25
CA TYR A 36 8.50 0.40 5.73
C TYR A 36 7.84 -0.79 6.42
N SER A 37 6.91 -0.55 7.34
CA SER A 37 6.22 -1.62 8.06
C SER A 37 5.45 -2.56 7.13
N LYS A 38 4.88 -2.04 6.03
CA LYS A 38 4.13 -2.81 5.05
C LYS A 38 5.05 -3.61 4.14
N ARG A 39 6.15 -3.02 3.67
CA ARG A 39 7.20 -3.73 2.93
C ARG A 39 7.77 -4.89 3.74
N LEU A 40 8.08 -4.71 5.03
CA LEU A 40 8.57 -5.80 5.88
C LEU A 40 7.52 -6.92 6.04
N THR A 41 6.24 -6.60 6.08
CA THR A 41 5.19 -7.63 6.14
C THR A 41 5.05 -8.42 4.85
N GLU A 42 5.32 -7.82 3.68
CA GLU A 42 5.39 -8.55 2.40
C GLU A 42 6.55 -9.56 2.43
N ARG A 43 7.72 -9.12 2.89
CA ARG A 43 8.91 -9.97 3.04
C ARG A 43 8.70 -11.12 4.02
N LEU A 44 8.01 -10.87 5.14
CA LEU A 44 7.62 -11.93 6.09
C LEU A 44 6.63 -12.91 5.47
N THR A 45 5.66 -12.42 4.69
CA THR A 45 4.69 -13.29 4.01
C THR A 45 5.40 -14.21 3.00
N SER A 46 6.38 -13.68 2.26
CA SER A 46 7.23 -14.46 1.36
C SER A 46 8.12 -15.49 2.10
N ASP A 47 8.58 -15.20 3.31
CA ASP A 47 9.32 -16.19 4.10
C ASP A 47 8.45 -17.39 4.50
N PHE A 48 7.19 -17.15 4.87
CA PHE A 48 6.25 -18.21 5.22
C PHE A 48 5.84 -19.07 4.02
N SER A 49 5.79 -18.49 2.83
CA SER A 49 5.46 -19.21 1.60
C SER A 49 6.45 -20.30 1.22
N ALA A 50 7.65 -20.30 1.80
CA ALA A 50 8.69 -21.31 1.56
C ALA A 50 8.69 -22.44 2.60
N ARG A 51 7.76 -22.43 3.57
CA ARG A 51 7.79 -23.33 4.74
C ARG A 51 6.85 -24.53 4.62
N ASP A 52 5.78 -24.42 3.85
CA ASP A 52 4.79 -25.46 3.60
C ASP A 52 4.19 -25.30 2.18
N ASP A 53 3.22 -26.15 1.83
CA ASP A 53 2.57 -26.17 0.52
C ASP A 53 1.33 -25.24 0.43
N SER A 54 1.10 -24.38 1.43
CA SER A 54 -0.02 -23.43 1.47
C SER A 54 0.33 -22.14 0.75
N THR A 55 -0.69 -21.41 0.30
CA THR A 55 -0.48 -20.19 -0.48
C THR A 55 -0.45 -18.94 0.39
N TYR A 56 0.68 -18.25 0.39
CA TYR A 56 0.85 -16.96 1.07
C TYR A 56 1.13 -15.88 0.05
N VAL A 57 0.22 -14.90 -0.04
CA VAL A 57 0.33 -13.81 -1.02
C VAL A 57 0.15 -12.46 -0.34
N SER A 58 0.83 -11.43 -0.86
CA SER A 58 0.57 -10.05 -0.49
C SER A 58 -0.15 -9.32 -1.62
N VAL A 59 -1.07 -8.40 -1.31
CA VAL A 59 -1.78 -7.61 -2.32
C VAL A 59 -1.55 -6.12 -2.08
N ARG A 60 -0.97 -5.42 -3.06
CA ARG A 60 -0.78 -3.97 -3.08
C ARG A 60 -1.88 -3.28 -3.86
N PHE A 61 -2.46 -2.27 -3.24
CA PHE A 61 -3.29 -1.26 -3.90
C PHE A 61 -3.21 0.05 -3.12
N GLY A 62 -3.56 1.14 -3.79
CA GLY A 62 -3.58 2.49 -3.25
C GLY A 62 -4.89 2.82 -2.54
N ASN A 63 -5.36 4.05 -2.71
CA ASN A 63 -6.50 4.55 -1.97
C ASN A 63 -7.81 3.91 -2.44
N VAL A 64 -8.69 3.62 -1.49
CA VAL A 64 -10.05 3.14 -1.78
C VAL A 64 -11.04 4.29 -1.56
N LEU A 65 -11.80 4.60 -2.60
CA LEU A 65 -12.79 5.67 -2.61
C LEU A 65 -13.87 5.44 -1.56
N GLY A 66 -14.17 6.48 -0.77
CA GLY A 66 -15.22 6.42 0.27
C GLY A 66 -14.89 5.51 1.47
N SER A 67 -13.65 5.05 1.60
CA SER A 67 -13.23 4.31 2.79
C SER A 67 -13.26 5.21 4.05
N ARG A 68 -13.44 4.59 5.22
CA ARG A 68 -13.50 5.30 6.51
C ARG A 68 -12.21 6.10 6.74
N GLY A 69 -12.35 7.40 7.01
CA GLY A 69 -11.22 8.30 7.22
C GLY A 69 -10.45 8.66 5.95
N SER A 70 -11.00 8.37 4.77
CA SER A 70 -10.41 8.80 3.50
C SER A 70 -10.49 10.30 3.30
N VAL A 71 -9.67 10.80 2.37
CA VAL A 71 -9.65 12.21 1.99
C VAL A 71 -11.03 12.72 1.56
N ILE A 72 -11.84 11.89 0.88
CA ILE A 72 -13.21 12.25 0.48
C ILE A 72 -14.06 12.51 1.72
N THR A 73 -14.04 11.60 2.71
CA THR A 73 -14.81 11.80 3.95
C THR A 73 -14.34 13.04 4.73
N ALA A 74 -13.04 13.34 4.70
CA ALA A 74 -12.50 14.54 5.33
C ALA A 74 -12.93 15.82 4.61
N PHE A 75 -12.89 15.85 3.27
CA PHE A 75 -13.32 16.99 2.47
C PHE A 75 -14.82 17.22 2.60
N THR A 76 -15.65 16.17 2.54
CA THR A 76 -17.09 16.29 2.77
C THR A 76 -17.38 16.90 4.15
N ALA A 77 -16.71 16.43 5.21
CA ALA A 77 -16.89 17.00 6.55
C ALA A 77 -16.42 18.47 6.65
N GLN A 78 -15.32 18.83 5.98
CA GLN A 78 -14.84 20.21 5.91
C GLN A 78 -15.83 21.11 5.17
N ILE A 79 -16.36 20.64 4.04
CA ILE A 79 -17.40 21.32 3.26
C ILE A 79 -18.63 21.53 4.14
N GLU A 80 -19.19 20.49 4.74
CA GLU A 80 -20.36 20.57 5.63
C GLU A 80 -20.16 21.55 6.79
N ALA A 81 -18.93 21.66 7.31
CA ALA A 81 -18.56 22.58 8.39
C ALA A 81 -18.36 24.05 7.97
N GLY A 82 -18.46 24.38 6.68
CA GLY A 82 -18.24 25.75 6.17
C GLY A 82 -16.89 25.99 5.49
N GLY A 83 -16.02 24.98 5.42
CA GLY A 83 -14.66 25.11 4.90
C GLY A 83 -13.67 25.73 5.91
N PRO A 84 -12.43 26.03 5.48
CA PRO A 84 -11.87 25.73 4.16
C PRO A 84 -11.58 24.23 3.98
N VAL A 85 -11.45 23.79 2.72
CA VAL A 85 -10.96 22.45 2.41
C VAL A 85 -9.44 22.45 2.42
N THR A 86 -8.81 21.50 3.11
CA THR A 86 -7.34 21.46 3.27
C THR A 86 -6.70 20.45 2.33
N VAL A 87 -5.95 20.91 1.33
CA VAL A 87 -5.13 20.07 0.46
C VAL A 87 -3.66 20.15 0.90
N THR A 88 -2.89 19.07 0.82
CA THR A 88 -1.47 19.10 1.24
C THR A 88 -0.61 19.85 0.23
N HIS A 89 -0.79 19.56 -1.06
CA HIS A 89 -0.06 20.21 -2.14
C HIS A 89 -0.91 20.23 -3.43
N PRO A 90 -0.85 21.29 -4.28
CA PRO A 90 -1.64 21.37 -5.51
C PRO A 90 -1.38 20.20 -6.49
N GLU A 91 -0.12 19.78 -6.59
CA GLU A 91 0.32 18.69 -7.49
C GLU A 91 0.30 17.29 -6.85
N VAL A 92 -0.37 17.10 -5.70
CA VAL A 92 -0.42 15.77 -5.08
C VAL A 92 -1.43 14.87 -5.79
N GLU A 93 -0.99 13.67 -6.15
CA GLU A 93 -1.73 12.69 -6.93
C GLU A 93 -1.81 11.34 -6.20
N ARG A 94 -2.96 10.67 -6.29
CA ARG A 94 -3.16 9.35 -5.67
C ARG A 94 -3.94 8.42 -6.61
N TYR A 95 -3.59 7.13 -6.58
CA TYR A 95 -4.39 6.10 -7.21
C TYR A 95 -5.67 5.85 -6.41
N PHE A 96 -6.78 5.65 -7.12
CA PHE A 96 -8.08 5.39 -6.52
C PHE A 96 -8.75 4.19 -7.16
N MET A 97 -9.45 3.42 -6.34
CA MET A 97 -10.27 2.29 -6.77
C MET A 97 -11.54 2.24 -5.93
N LEU A 98 -12.63 1.70 -6.47
CA LEU A 98 -13.86 1.52 -5.72
C LEU A 98 -13.74 0.34 -4.74
N ILE A 99 -14.51 0.38 -3.64
CA ILE A 99 -14.54 -0.71 -2.65
C ILE A 99 -14.85 -2.07 -3.31
N PRO A 100 -15.89 -2.21 -4.16
CA PRO A 100 -16.21 -3.51 -4.76
C PRO A 100 -15.10 -4.02 -5.68
N GLU A 101 -14.44 -3.12 -6.43
CA GLU A 101 -13.31 -3.45 -7.30
C GLU A 101 -12.13 -3.97 -6.49
N ALA A 102 -11.76 -3.27 -5.41
CA ALA A 102 -10.68 -3.70 -4.51
C ALA A 102 -10.99 -5.06 -3.88
N CYS A 103 -12.20 -5.27 -3.37
CA CYS A 103 -12.60 -6.56 -2.80
C CYS A 103 -12.54 -7.69 -3.83
N GLN A 104 -13.06 -7.46 -5.04
CA GLN A 104 -13.06 -8.46 -6.10
C GLN A 104 -11.65 -8.82 -6.53
N LEU A 105 -10.80 -7.83 -6.74
CA LEU A 105 -9.42 -8.04 -7.18
C LEU A 105 -8.56 -8.68 -6.10
N VAL A 106 -8.80 -8.40 -4.81
CA VAL A 106 -8.14 -9.11 -3.70
C VAL A 106 -8.51 -10.59 -3.70
N LEU A 107 -9.79 -10.92 -3.88
CA LEU A 107 -10.23 -12.32 -3.96
C LEU A 107 -9.66 -13.03 -5.20
N GLN A 108 -9.59 -12.35 -6.33
CA GLN A 108 -8.97 -12.90 -7.54
C GLN A 108 -7.47 -13.09 -7.37
N ALA A 109 -6.77 -12.12 -6.78
CA ALA A 109 -5.34 -12.21 -6.46
C ALA A 109 -5.05 -13.38 -5.50
N ALA A 110 -5.93 -13.63 -4.53
CA ALA A 110 -5.83 -14.79 -3.66
C ALA A 110 -6.00 -16.12 -4.40
N ALA A 111 -6.86 -16.16 -5.42
CA ALA A 111 -7.15 -17.37 -6.18
C ALA A 111 -6.12 -17.70 -7.27
N ILE A 112 -5.43 -16.70 -7.82
CA ILE A 112 -4.45 -16.87 -8.91
C ILE A 112 -2.99 -16.70 -8.47
N GLY A 113 -2.77 -16.11 -7.30
CA GLY A 113 -1.45 -15.81 -6.80
C GLY A 113 -0.68 -17.09 -6.49
N THR A 114 0.63 -17.04 -6.72
CA THR A 114 1.55 -18.13 -6.37
C THR A 114 2.32 -17.75 -5.11
N ASP A 115 2.84 -18.75 -4.43
CA ASP A 115 3.47 -18.65 -3.12
C ASP A 115 4.57 -17.57 -3.08
N GLY A 116 4.40 -16.61 -2.17
CA GLY A 116 5.38 -15.58 -1.86
C GLY A 116 5.30 -14.33 -2.74
N GLN A 117 4.40 -14.31 -3.73
CA GLN A 117 4.26 -13.19 -4.65
C GLN A 117 3.57 -11.98 -4.01
N VAL A 118 3.95 -10.80 -4.50
CA VAL A 118 3.23 -9.56 -4.23
C VAL A 118 2.40 -9.20 -5.45
N MET A 119 1.09 -9.42 -5.34
CA MET A 119 0.10 -9.07 -6.35
C MET A 119 -0.15 -7.57 -6.33
N VAL A 120 -0.03 -6.90 -7.48
CA VAL A 120 -0.21 -5.45 -7.62
C VAL A 120 -1.44 -5.20 -8.48
N LEU A 121 -2.43 -4.51 -7.91
CA LEU A 121 -3.68 -4.22 -8.61
C LEU A 121 -3.51 -3.02 -9.55
N ASP A 122 -4.00 -3.16 -10.79
CA ASP A 122 -4.10 -2.04 -11.72
C ASP A 122 -5.24 -1.11 -11.26
N MET A 123 -4.90 0.16 -11.04
CA MET A 123 -5.81 1.21 -10.59
C MET A 123 -6.00 2.33 -11.64
N GLY A 124 -5.54 2.10 -12.87
CA GLY A 124 -5.56 3.10 -13.93
C GLY A 124 -4.61 4.26 -13.65
N THR A 125 -5.05 5.49 -13.90
CA THR A 125 -4.25 6.70 -13.73
C THR A 125 -4.53 7.36 -12.38
N PRO A 126 -3.50 7.91 -11.70
CA PRO A 126 -3.73 8.62 -10.45
C PRO A 126 -4.50 9.92 -10.70
N ALA A 127 -5.27 10.35 -9.71
CA ALA A 127 -6.04 11.61 -9.75
C ALA A 127 -5.40 12.65 -8.84
N LYS A 128 -5.39 13.92 -9.27
CA LYS A 128 -4.98 15.05 -8.43
C LYS A 128 -5.97 15.23 -7.29
N ILE A 129 -5.46 15.32 -6.06
CA ILE A 129 -6.30 15.56 -4.88
C ILE A 129 -6.97 16.94 -4.93
N ASN A 130 -6.33 17.90 -5.59
CA ASN A 130 -6.92 19.21 -5.86
C ASN A 130 -8.20 19.11 -6.70
N ASP A 131 -8.20 18.25 -7.72
CA ASP A 131 -9.35 18.05 -8.60
C ASP A 131 -10.49 17.34 -7.85
N VAL A 132 -10.14 16.39 -6.97
CA VAL A 132 -11.09 15.74 -6.07
C VAL A 132 -11.74 16.77 -5.12
N ALA A 133 -10.94 17.66 -4.52
CA ALA A 133 -11.46 18.73 -3.65
C ALA A 133 -12.41 19.65 -4.40
N THR A 134 -12.00 20.15 -5.57
CA THR A 134 -12.80 21.03 -6.43
C THR A 134 -14.12 20.37 -6.81
N THR A 135 -14.08 19.11 -7.25
CA THR A 135 -15.28 18.35 -7.64
C THR A 135 -16.27 18.21 -6.48
N LEU A 136 -15.80 17.97 -5.25
CA LEU A 136 -16.68 17.85 -4.08
C LEU A 136 -17.30 19.19 -3.69
N ILE A 137 -16.55 20.30 -3.82
CA ILE A 137 -17.09 21.65 -3.59
C ILE A 137 -18.19 21.94 -4.63
N ASP A 138 -17.92 21.70 -5.92
CA ASP A 138 -18.89 21.92 -6.99
C ASP A 138 -20.18 21.11 -6.78
N LEU A 139 -20.05 19.82 -6.42
CA LEU A 139 -21.19 18.95 -6.13
C LEU A 139 -21.99 19.37 -4.89
N SER A 140 -21.38 20.13 -3.97
CA SER A 140 -22.09 20.69 -2.80
C SER A 140 -22.96 21.89 -3.14
N GLY A 141 -22.79 22.49 -4.33
CA GLY A 141 -23.50 23.69 -4.75
C GLY A 141 -23.05 24.97 -4.05
N ARG A 142 -21.88 24.95 -3.40
CA ARG A 142 -21.28 26.08 -2.68
C ARG A 142 -20.17 26.72 -3.51
N ASP A 143 -20.12 28.05 -3.52
CA ASP A 143 -19.10 28.87 -4.18
C ASP A 143 -18.24 29.67 -3.17
N ASP A 144 -18.53 29.54 -1.87
CA ASP A 144 -17.88 30.25 -0.78
C ASP A 144 -16.72 29.47 -0.12
N ILE A 145 -16.41 28.27 -0.61
CA ILE A 145 -15.41 27.38 -0.01
C ILE A 145 -14.05 27.57 -0.66
N GLU A 146 -13.08 28.00 0.14
CA GLU A 146 -11.68 28.07 -0.28
C GLU A 146 -10.95 26.74 -0.10
N ILE A 147 -10.01 26.45 -1.01
CA ILE A 147 -9.00 25.41 -0.84
C ILE A 147 -7.74 26.05 -0.28
N ILE A 148 -7.26 25.56 0.87
CA ILE A 148 -5.99 25.98 1.46
C ILE A 148 -4.94 24.89 1.38
N TYR A 149 -3.72 25.27 1.01
CA TYR A 149 -2.57 24.36 0.94
C TYR A 149 -1.82 24.34 2.26
N THR A 150 -1.70 23.14 2.84
CA THR A 150 -1.11 22.93 4.18
C THR A 150 0.35 22.50 4.15
N GLY A 151 0.88 22.18 2.97
CA GLY A 151 2.20 21.58 2.79
C GLY A 151 2.17 20.06 2.95
N LEU A 152 3.16 19.39 2.36
CA LEU A 152 3.36 17.96 2.53
C LEU A 152 3.81 17.64 3.95
N ARG A 153 3.30 16.56 4.51
CA ARG A 153 3.77 16.04 5.80
C ARG A 153 5.11 15.32 5.64
N PRO A 154 5.93 15.20 6.71
CA PRO A 154 7.18 14.44 6.64
C PRO A 154 6.95 13.01 6.13
N GLY A 155 7.66 12.63 5.06
CA GLY A 155 7.56 11.31 4.42
C GLY A 155 6.44 11.15 3.39
N GLU A 156 5.60 12.17 3.19
CA GLU A 156 4.55 12.17 2.17
C GLU A 156 5.14 12.46 0.77
N LYS A 157 4.69 11.71 -0.24
CA LYS A 157 5.10 11.89 -1.64
C LYS A 157 4.09 12.71 -2.43
N LEU A 158 4.57 13.36 -3.50
CA LEU A 158 3.70 14.00 -4.49
C LEU A 158 2.86 12.97 -5.25
N SER A 159 3.51 11.90 -5.72
CA SER A 159 2.85 10.75 -6.35
C SER A 159 3.32 9.45 -5.70
N GLU A 160 2.42 8.48 -5.62
CA GLU A 160 2.74 7.14 -5.13
C GLU A 160 3.24 6.27 -6.28
N GLU A 161 4.04 5.26 -5.95
CA GLU A 161 4.53 4.27 -6.91
C GLU A 161 3.82 2.94 -6.61
N LEU A 162 3.42 2.20 -7.65
CA LEU A 162 2.87 0.85 -7.47
C LEU A 162 3.97 -0.22 -7.40
N PHE A 163 5.13 0.08 -7.99
CA PHE A 163 6.28 -0.80 -8.12
C PHE A 163 7.54 -0.09 -7.62
N THR A 164 8.42 -0.85 -6.99
CA THR A 164 9.75 -0.35 -6.63
C THR A 164 10.61 -0.27 -7.89
N PRO A 165 11.42 0.78 -8.09
CA PRO A 165 12.38 0.83 -9.18
C PRO A 165 13.25 -0.42 -9.23
N GLY A 166 13.27 -1.10 -10.38
CA GLY A 166 14.03 -2.34 -10.59
C GLY A 166 13.30 -3.64 -10.25
N GLU A 167 12.06 -3.60 -9.76
CA GLU A 167 11.23 -4.82 -9.67
C GLU A 167 10.95 -5.39 -11.07
N ASP A 168 11.05 -6.72 -11.22
CA ASP A 168 10.62 -7.43 -12.43
C ASP A 168 9.10 -7.59 -12.41
N ILE A 169 8.41 -6.80 -13.23
CA ILE A 169 6.95 -6.76 -13.27
C ILE A 169 6.45 -7.86 -14.18
N GLN A 170 5.77 -8.85 -13.60
CA GLN A 170 5.25 -10.00 -14.31
C GLN A 170 3.73 -9.96 -14.37
N GLN A 171 3.17 -10.28 -15.53
CA GLN A 171 1.72 -10.31 -15.71
C GLN A 171 1.14 -11.58 -15.11
N SER A 172 0.04 -11.47 -14.34
CA SER A 172 -0.69 -12.64 -13.85
C SER A 172 -1.70 -13.17 -14.88
N ALA A 173 -2.45 -14.21 -14.52
CA ALA A 173 -3.58 -14.70 -15.32
C ALA A 173 -4.74 -13.69 -15.43
N HIS A 174 -4.80 -12.67 -14.56
CA HIS A 174 -5.83 -11.62 -14.61
C HIS A 174 -5.25 -10.32 -15.21
N PRO A 175 -5.93 -9.67 -16.17
CA PRO A 175 -5.38 -8.49 -16.86
C PRO A 175 -5.14 -7.28 -15.95
N LEU A 176 -5.94 -7.15 -14.88
CA LEU A 176 -5.82 -6.06 -13.90
C LEU A 176 -4.96 -6.41 -12.68
N VAL A 177 -4.20 -7.50 -12.75
CA VAL A 177 -3.31 -7.91 -11.67
C VAL A 177 -1.96 -8.29 -12.26
N SER A 178 -0.93 -7.57 -11.84
CA SER A 178 0.47 -7.95 -12.06
C SER A 178 1.04 -8.52 -10.76
N HIS A 179 2.24 -9.07 -10.80
CA HIS A 179 2.95 -9.51 -9.61
C HIS A 179 4.44 -9.18 -9.70
N VAL A 180 5.05 -9.11 -8.52
CA VAL A 180 6.49 -8.96 -8.34
C VAL A 180 6.94 -9.91 -7.23
N ASP A 181 8.19 -10.34 -7.31
CA ASP A 181 8.82 -11.10 -6.24
C ASP A 181 9.37 -10.14 -5.17
N VAL A 182 9.42 -10.62 -3.93
CA VAL A 182 9.99 -9.88 -2.82
C VAL A 182 10.96 -10.78 -2.06
N THR A 183 12.10 -10.24 -1.65
CA THR A 183 13.08 -11.00 -0.87
C THR A 183 12.53 -11.33 0.52
N ALA A 184 12.49 -12.60 0.88
CA ALA A 184 12.07 -13.08 2.19
C ALA A 184 12.80 -12.37 3.35
N LEU A 185 12.12 -12.27 4.50
CA LEU A 185 12.68 -11.79 5.76
C LEU A 185 12.32 -12.79 6.85
N SER A 186 13.33 -13.34 7.52
CA SER A 186 13.07 -14.32 8.57
C SER A 186 12.47 -13.66 9.82
N PRO A 187 11.49 -14.29 10.50
CA PRO A 187 10.96 -13.83 11.77
C PRO A 187 12.02 -13.60 12.86
N THR A 188 13.11 -14.37 12.85
CA THR A 188 14.21 -14.20 13.80
C THR A 188 14.94 -12.86 13.62
N ASP A 189 15.03 -12.39 12.38
CA ASP A 189 15.71 -11.12 12.05
C ASP A 189 14.88 -9.91 12.50
N VAL A 190 13.57 -10.07 12.58
CA VAL A 190 12.62 -9.06 13.08
C VAL A 190 12.67 -8.91 14.60
N MET A 191 13.00 -10.00 15.31
CA MET A 191 13.02 -10.05 16.78
C MET A 191 14.41 -9.77 17.38
N ALA A 192 15.40 -9.41 16.56
CA ALA A 192 16.76 -9.18 17.02
C ALA A 192 16.85 -7.94 17.96
N PRO A 193 17.33 -8.09 19.20
CA PRO A 193 17.42 -6.98 20.15
C PRO A 193 18.56 -6.01 19.81
N GLY A 194 18.34 -4.71 20.04
CA GLY A 194 19.43 -3.71 20.14
C GLY A 194 19.44 -2.56 19.12
N THR A 195 18.49 -2.53 18.17
CA THR A 195 18.41 -1.45 17.16
C THR A 195 17.14 -0.62 17.34
N ASP A 196 17.22 0.68 17.07
CA ASP A 196 16.01 1.52 16.97
C ASP A 196 15.07 0.95 15.90
N ALA A 197 13.78 0.79 16.24
CA ALA A 197 12.84 0.11 15.38
C ALA A 197 12.58 0.87 14.06
N VAL A 198 12.63 2.21 14.07
CA VAL A 198 12.44 3.02 12.88
C VAL A 198 13.65 2.92 11.97
N GLU A 199 14.86 2.98 12.53
CA GLU A 199 16.09 2.79 11.77
C GLU A 199 16.17 1.38 11.16
N TYR A 200 15.81 0.35 11.93
CA TYR A 200 15.73 -1.02 11.44
C TYR A 200 14.73 -1.15 10.28
N MET A 201 13.49 -0.68 10.48
CA MET A 201 12.45 -0.74 9.45
C MET A 201 12.87 0.00 8.18
N ARG A 202 13.53 1.15 8.32
CA ARG A 202 14.06 1.91 7.18
C ARG A 202 15.15 1.13 6.45
N ALA A 203 16.12 0.58 7.18
CA ALA A 203 17.21 -0.18 6.60
C ALA A 203 16.68 -1.42 5.85
N GLU A 204 15.85 -2.23 6.51
CA GLU A 204 15.28 -3.45 5.93
C GLU A 204 14.26 -3.17 4.83
N GLY A 205 13.48 -2.09 4.92
CA GLY A 205 12.48 -1.73 3.92
C GLY A 205 13.08 -1.21 2.61
N LEU A 206 14.35 -0.78 2.64
CA LEU A 206 15.12 -0.34 1.48
C LEU A 206 16.09 -1.43 0.97
N ARG A 207 16.28 -2.53 1.70
CA ARG A 207 17.08 -3.66 1.20
C ARG A 207 16.41 -4.28 -0.03
N GLY A 208 17.21 -4.54 -1.05
CA GLY A 208 16.75 -4.99 -2.37
C GLY A 208 16.45 -3.85 -3.35
N ASN A 209 16.24 -2.61 -2.89
CA ASN A 209 15.97 -1.47 -3.78
C ASN A 209 17.26 -0.88 -4.41
N HIS A 210 18.43 -1.24 -3.88
CA HIS A 210 19.73 -0.62 -4.21
C HIS A 210 20.72 -1.54 -4.94
N GLU A 211 20.36 -2.77 -5.29
CA GLU A 211 21.26 -3.63 -6.11
C GLU A 211 21.24 -3.25 -7.60
N VAL A 212 20.36 -2.32 -8.02
CA VAL A 212 20.31 -1.78 -9.39
C VAL A 212 20.91 -0.38 -9.46
N THR A 213 22.15 -0.19 -8.99
CA THR A 213 22.95 0.98 -9.38
C THR A 213 24.45 0.69 -9.31
N THR A 214 24.96 -0.13 -10.24
CA THR A 214 26.25 0.06 -10.92
C THR A 214 26.41 -1.01 -12.01
N ALA A 215 26.14 -0.62 -13.26
CA ALA A 215 26.74 -1.21 -14.46
C ALA A 215 26.81 -0.10 -15.53
#